data_AF-A0A3C0TM32-F1
#
_entry.id   AF-A0A3C0TM32-F1
#
_cell.length_a   1.000
_cell.length_b   1.000
_cell.length_c   1.000
_cell.angle_alpha   90.00
_cell.angle_beta   90.00
_cell.angle_gamma   90.00
#
_symmetry.space_group_name_H-M   'P 1'
#
loop_
_entity.id
_entity.type
_entity.pdbx_description
1 polymer ?
#
loop_
_entity_poly.entity_id
_entity_poly.type
_entity_poly.pdbx_seq_one_letter_code
_entity_poly.pdbx_strand_id
1 'polypeptide(L)'
;MPQFFLMIDSKKWLFVICIFLLNTLISDAVAIESSSDPCATFVTSKNKRDYRKCIGLIREAHDSNSSFNLNWLKNPNLQNKFTHHVASGELLFMKLAFKIIPFLDGELAEIDLMSLGQSITASPNIFLNELQRHYDDVASRDALDGLVGNVGPEYSDWFVKRVRILKKRRAAIRSVKDPELQNIRKIVINELNQQIKKIERSLKAEMS
;
A
#
# COMPACT_ATOMS: atom_id res chain seq x y z
N MET A 1 -26.84 3.51 -39.16
CA MET A 1 -26.63 2.48 -38.11
C MET A 1 -26.44 3.20 -36.78
N PRO A 2 -27.23 2.93 -35.73
CA PRO A 2 -27.07 3.59 -34.44
C PRO A 2 -25.90 2.96 -33.68
N GLN A 3 -25.04 3.81 -33.10
CA GLN A 3 -23.99 3.38 -32.18
C GLN A 3 -24.65 3.01 -30.83
N PHE A 4 -24.59 1.73 -30.47
CA PHE A 4 -24.95 1.27 -29.13
C PHE A 4 -23.85 1.69 -28.14
N PHE A 5 -24.08 2.78 -27.42
CA PHE A 5 -23.34 3.06 -26.19
C PHE A 5 -23.83 2.08 -25.11
N LEU A 6 -23.08 1.00 -24.91
CA LEU A 6 -23.23 0.13 -23.76
C LEU A 6 -22.79 0.91 -22.50
N MET A 7 -23.75 1.54 -21.81
CA MET A 7 -23.56 2.01 -20.43
C MET A 7 -23.35 0.79 -19.54
N ILE A 8 -22.09 0.42 -19.33
CA ILE A 8 -21.70 -0.62 -18.38
C ILE A 8 -21.31 0.05 -17.06
N ASP A 9 -21.95 -0.41 -15.99
CA ASP A 9 -21.87 0.08 -14.61
C ASP A 9 -20.41 0.23 -14.13
N SER A 10 -20.01 1.45 -13.78
CA SER A 10 -18.65 1.82 -13.36
C SER A 10 -18.16 1.09 -12.10
N LYS A 11 -19.09 0.52 -11.32
CA LYS A 11 -18.77 -0.32 -10.15
C LYS A 11 -18.21 -1.69 -10.54
N LYS A 12 -18.57 -2.23 -11.71
CA LYS A 12 -18.10 -3.55 -12.18
C LYS A 12 -16.68 -3.48 -12.74
N TRP A 13 -16.32 -2.38 -13.41
CA TRP A 13 -14.95 -2.16 -13.89
C TRP A 13 -13.93 -2.02 -12.76
N LEU A 14 -14.34 -1.44 -11.63
CA LEU A 14 -13.48 -1.31 -10.46
C LEU A 14 -13.12 -2.67 -9.86
N PHE A 15 -14.11 -3.56 -9.78
CA PHE A 15 -13.90 -4.92 -9.31
C PHE A 15 -13.04 -5.70 -10.29
N VAL A 16 -13.24 -5.55 -11.60
CA VAL A 16 -12.46 -6.24 -12.64
C VAL A 16 -11.02 -5.74 -12.73
N ILE A 17 -10.75 -4.43 -12.66
CA ILE A 17 -9.38 -3.88 -12.72
C ILE A 17 -8.65 -4.16 -11.41
N CYS A 18 -9.31 -4.01 -10.26
CA CYS A 18 -8.72 -4.41 -8.98
C CYS A 18 -8.51 -5.92 -8.92
N ILE A 19 -9.40 -6.76 -9.45
CA ILE A 19 -9.19 -8.22 -9.58
C ILE A 19 -8.12 -8.55 -10.61
N PHE A 20 -8.00 -7.80 -11.70
CA PHE A 20 -7.00 -8.05 -12.73
C PHE A 20 -5.60 -7.70 -12.22
N LEU A 21 -5.46 -6.55 -11.54
CA LEU A 21 -4.25 -6.15 -10.83
C LEU A 21 -4.01 -7.06 -9.62
N LEU A 22 -5.02 -7.41 -8.82
CA LEU A 22 -4.87 -8.38 -7.72
C LEU A 22 -4.47 -9.76 -8.24
N ASN A 23 -5.09 -10.30 -9.28
CA ASN A 23 -4.78 -11.64 -9.80
C ASN A 23 -3.41 -11.70 -10.47
N THR A 24 -3.00 -10.62 -11.15
CA THR A 24 -1.63 -10.53 -11.71
C THR A 24 -0.57 -10.24 -10.64
N LEU A 25 -0.94 -9.66 -9.49
CA LEU A 25 0.00 -9.27 -8.44
C LEU A 25 0.01 -10.22 -7.23
N ILE A 26 -1.00 -11.07 -7.01
CA ILE A 26 -1.21 -11.78 -5.73
C ILE A 26 -1.14 -13.32 -5.76
N SER A 27 -1.42 -14.07 -6.84
CA SER A 27 -1.52 -15.54 -6.68
C SER A 27 -0.97 -16.45 -7.79
N ASP A 28 -0.09 -17.36 -7.36
CA ASP A 28 0.16 -18.72 -7.87
C ASP A 28 -1.10 -19.66 -7.74
N ALA A 29 -2.31 -19.27 -8.14
CA ALA A 29 -3.50 -20.15 -7.97
C ALA A 29 -4.49 -20.23 -9.16
N VAL A 30 -4.54 -21.47 -9.66
CA VAL A 30 -5.52 -22.30 -10.39
C VAL A 30 -6.91 -21.74 -10.73
N ALA A 31 -7.33 -22.09 -11.96
CA ALA A 31 -8.53 -21.70 -12.68
C ALA A 31 -9.88 -22.14 -12.09
N ILE A 32 -10.92 -21.37 -12.45
CA ILE A 32 -12.32 -21.82 -12.49
C ILE A 32 -12.81 -21.50 -13.92
N GLU A 33 -13.08 -22.55 -14.72
CA GLU A 33 -13.90 -22.46 -15.96
C GLU A 33 -15.34 -22.12 -15.56
N SER A 34 -16.20 -21.40 -16.29
CA SER A 34 -16.34 -20.88 -17.65
C SER A 34 -17.30 -19.66 -17.53
N SER A 35 -17.39 -18.68 -18.42
CA SER A 35 -18.07 -18.79 -19.72
C SER A 35 -17.91 -17.49 -20.54
N SER A 36 -17.61 -17.65 -21.83
CA SER A 36 -18.04 -16.80 -22.96
C SER A 36 -17.84 -15.27 -22.91
N ASP A 37 -16.65 -14.78 -22.52
CA ASP A 37 -16.25 -13.39 -22.76
C ASP A 37 -14.89 -13.34 -23.51
N PRO A 38 -14.81 -12.77 -24.73
CA PRO A 38 -13.59 -12.75 -25.54
C PRO A 38 -12.46 -11.87 -24.98
N CYS A 39 -12.67 -11.12 -23.90
CA CYS A 39 -11.62 -10.33 -23.24
C CYS A 39 -10.66 -11.14 -22.36
N ALA A 40 -10.81 -12.47 -22.30
CA ALA A 40 -10.09 -13.34 -21.38
C ALA A 40 -9.11 -14.29 -22.08
N THR A 41 -8.20 -13.77 -22.91
CA THR A 41 -7.04 -14.59 -23.34
C THR A 41 -5.89 -14.36 -22.38
N PHE A 42 -5.95 -15.02 -21.22
CA PHE A 42 -4.99 -14.87 -20.13
C PHE A 42 -3.74 -15.74 -20.34
N VAL A 43 -2.57 -15.11 -20.26
CA VAL A 43 -1.26 -15.78 -20.22
C VAL A 43 -1.16 -16.51 -18.88
N THR A 44 -1.38 -17.83 -18.93
CA THR A 44 -1.35 -18.75 -17.81
C THR A 44 -0.14 -19.68 -17.99
N SER A 45 0.98 -19.38 -17.34
CA SER A 45 2.17 -20.25 -17.43
C SER A 45 3.10 -20.03 -16.24
N LYS A 46 3.42 -21.13 -15.54
CA LYS A 46 4.35 -21.24 -14.40
C LYS A 46 5.81 -20.93 -14.73
N ASN A 47 6.11 -20.35 -15.88
CA ASN A 47 7.48 -20.15 -16.32
C ASN A 47 8.03 -18.83 -15.76
N LYS A 48 9.13 -18.87 -14.99
CA LYS A 48 9.85 -17.65 -14.52
C LYS A 48 10.17 -16.67 -15.66
N ARG A 49 10.24 -17.17 -16.90
CA ARG A 49 10.40 -16.38 -18.12
C ARG A 49 9.20 -15.46 -18.38
N ASP A 50 7.98 -15.86 -18.04
CA ASP A 50 6.75 -15.09 -18.29
C ASP A 50 6.49 -14.03 -17.20
N TYR A 51 6.85 -14.31 -15.94
CA TYR A 51 6.86 -13.28 -14.88
C TYR A 51 7.84 -12.15 -15.17
N ARG A 52 9.07 -12.48 -15.60
CA ARG A 52 10.06 -11.49 -16.06
C ARG A 52 9.59 -10.75 -17.30
N LYS A 53 8.76 -11.39 -18.14
CA LYS A 53 8.12 -10.75 -19.30
C LYS A 53 7.01 -9.78 -18.86
N CYS A 54 6.19 -10.10 -17.85
CA CYS A 54 5.19 -9.18 -17.31
C CYS A 54 5.81 -7.99 -16.57
N ILE A 55 6.83 -8.22 -15.72
CA ILE A 55 7.62 -7.14 -15.12
C ILE A 55 8.35 -6.34 -16.21
N GLY A 56 8.86 -7.03 -17.23
CA GLY A 56 9.48 -6.44 -18.41
C GLY A 56 8.52 -5.57 -19.22
N LEU A 57 7.25 -5.96 -19.35
CA LEU A 57 6.20 -5.18 -20.01
C LEU A 57 5.70 -4.01 -19.16
N ILE A 58 5.69 -4.15 -17.83
CA ILE A 58 5.41 -3.03 -16.91
C ILE A 58 6.56 -2.02 -16.95
N ARG A 59 7.82 -2.49 -16.97
CA ARG A 59 9.02 -1.66 -17.17
C ARG A 59 9.09 -1.07 -18.57
N GLU A 60 8.81 -1.84 -19.62
CA GLU A 60 8.75 -1.31 -20.99
C GLU A 60 7.62 -0.30 -21.11
N ALA A 61 6.44 -0.50 -20.53
CA ALA A 61 5.38 0.51 -20.51
C ALA A 61 5.78 1.77 -19.73
N HIS A 62 6.58 1.62 -18.67
CA HIS A 62 7.17 2.72 -17.91
C HIS A 62 8.27 3.46 -18.70
N ASP A 63 9.14 2.72 -19.41
CA ASP A 63 10.31 3.23 -20.12
C ASP A 63 9.98 3.71 -21.55
N SER A 64 8.86 3.25 -22.14
CA SER A 64 8.38 3.62 -23.48
C SER A 64 7.49 4.86 -23.50
N ASN A 65 7.46 5.66 -22.43
CA ASN A 65 6.63 6.87 -22.32
C ASN A 65 5.11 6.64 -22.49
N SER A 66 4.63 5.40 -22.60
CA SER A 66 3.21 5.08 -22.53
C SER A 66 2.79 4.98 -21.06
N SER A 67 2.65 6.14 -20.42
CA SER A 67 2.22 6.34 -19.04
C SER A 67 1.41 5.16 -18.49
N PHE A 68 2.00 4.38 -17.59
CA PHE A 68 1.24 3.45 -16.76
C PHE A 68 0.17 4.28 -16.05
N ASN A 69 -1.05 4.22 -16.56
CA ASN A 69 -2.00 5.29 -16.32
C ASN A 69 -2.69 5.07 -14.96
N LEU A 70 -2.03 5.53 -13.91
CA LEU A 70 -2.56 5.64 -12.55
C LEU A 70 -3.66 6.73 -12.43
N ASN A 71 -4.22 7.25 -13.53
CA ASN A 71 -5.32 8.22 -13.46
C ASN A 71 -6.54 7.69 -12.70
N TRP A 72 -6.68 6.38 -12.50
CA TRP A 72 -7.72 5.85 -11.63
C TRP A 72 -7.49 6.21 -10.15
N LEU A 73 -6.23 6.32 -9.69
CA LEU A 73 -5.87 6.89 -8.37
C LEU A 73 -6.17 8.39 -8.29
N LYS A 74 -6.19 9.09 -9.44
CA LYS A 74 -6.63 10.49 -9.50
C LYS A 74 -8.13 10.68 -9.37
N ASN A 75 -8.92 9.60 -9.37
CA ASN A 75 -10.34 9.68 -9.04
C ASN A 75 -10.51 9.67 -7.51
N PRO A 76 -10.96 10.77 -6.88
CA PRO A 76 -11.00 10.87 -5.42
C PRO A 76 -11.87 9.80 -4.76
N ASN A 77 -12.95 9.37 -5.41
CA ASN A 77 -13.83 8.33 -4.87
C ASN A 77 -13.16 6.95 -4.84
N LEU A 78 -12.26 6.68 -5.79
CA LEU A 78 -11.55 5.42 -5.88
C LEU A 78 -10.35 5.42 -4.94
N GLN A 79 -9.62 6.53 -4.89
CA GLN A 79 -8.54 6.75 -3.93
C GLN A 79 -9.05 6.58 -2.49
N ASN A 80 -10.16 7.24 -2.13
CA ASN A 80 -10.72 7.15 -0.78
C ASN A 80 -11.15 5.72 -0.41
N LYS A 81 -11.66 4.94 -1.37
CA LYS A 81 -12.00 3.54 -1.12
C LYS A 81 -10.74 2.70 -0.93
N PHE A 82 -9.75 2.87 -1.80
CA PHE A 82 -8.48 2.17 -1.72
C PHE A 82 -7.80 2.42 -0.38
N THR A 83 -7.63 3.69 0.00
CA THR A 83 -7.01 4.09 1.26
C THR A 83 -7.77 3.58 2.48
N HIS A 84 -9.12 3.57 2.43
CA HIS A 84 -9.94 2.99 3.49
C HIS A 84 -9.68 1.49 3.69
N HIS A 85 -9.59 0.71 2.60
CA HIS A 85 -9.27 -0.72 2.70
C HIS A 85 -7.84 -0.97 3.18
N VAL A 86 -6.88 -0.15 2.75
CA VAL A 86 -5.49 -0.19 3.24
C VAL A 86 -5.45 0.11 4.75
N ALA A 87 -6.08 1.19 5.20
CA ALA A 87 -6.11 1.61 6.60
C ALA A 87 -6.82 0.58 7.51
N SER A 88 -7.82 -0.11 6.97
CA SER A 88 -8.53 -1.20 7.64
C SER A 88 -7.69 -2.49 7.75
N GLY A 89 -6.51 -2.52 7.14
CA GLY A 89 -5.56 -3.63 7.26
C GLY A 89 -5.92 -4.83 6.38
N GLU A 90 -6.62 -4.61 5.27
CA GLU A 90 -7.00 -5.68 4.35
C GLU A 90 -5.79 -6.18 3.55
N LEU A 91 -5.51 -7.48 3.63
CA LEU A 91 -4.31 -8.13 3.09
C LEU A 91 -3.99 -7.73 1.65
N LEU A 92 -4.99 -7.79 0.76
CA LEU A 92 -4.81 -7.61 -0.67
C LEU A 92 -4.47 -6.15 -1.00
N PHE A 93 -5.12 -5.22 -0.31
CA PHE A 93 -4.91 -3.78 -0.49
C PHE A 93 -3.58 -3.33 0.11
N MET A 94 -3.19 -3.88 1.27
CA MET A 94 -1.87 -3.61 1.86
C MET A 94 -0.73 -4.09 0.95
N LYS A 95 -0.83 -5.32 0.41
CA LYS A 95 0.13 -5.83 -0.59
C LYS A 95 0.26 -4.91 -1.78
N LEU A 96 -0.87 -4.47 -2.32
CA LEU A 96 -0.89 -3.57 -3.46
C LEU A 96 -0.26 -2.22 -3.11
N ALA A 97 -0.62 -1.63 -1.96
CA ALA A 97 -0.08 -0.35 -1.50
C ALA A 97 1.45 -0.37 -1.36
N PHE A 98 2.01 -1.38 -0.69
CA PHE A 98 3.47 -1.54 -0.58
C PHE A 98 4.16 -1.66 -1.93
N LYS A 99 3.51 -2.26 -2.91
CA LYS A 99 4.05 -2.45 -4.25
C LYS A 99 3.97 -1.20 -5.13
N ILE A 100 2.93 -0.37 -4.97
CA ILE A 100 2.74 0.83 -5.81
C ILE A 100 3.45 2.06 -5.26
N ILE A 101 3.67 2.15 -3.94
CA ILE A 101 4.29 3.32 -3.28
C ILE A 101 5.58 3.82 -3.95
N PRO A 102 6.53 2.95 -4.37
CA PRO A 102 7.75 3.42 -5.04
C PRO A 102 7.51 4.17 -6.36
N PHE A 103 6.31 4.01 -6.95
CA PHE A 103 5.90 4.64 -8.20
C PHE A 103 4.96 5.83 -7.99
N LEU A 104 4.60 6.14 -6.74
CA LEU A 104 3.76 7.29 -6.42
C LEU A 104 4.64 8.50 -6.12
N ASP A 105 4.17 9.67 -6.51
CA ASP A 105 4.80 10.96 -6.24
C ASP A 105 3.90 11.87 -5.41
N GLY A 106 4.54 12.86 -4.76
CA GLY A 106 3.89 13.95 -4.05
C GLY A 106 2.77 13.51 -3.10
N GLU A 107 1.59 14.12 -3.28
CA GLU A 107 0.41 13.94 -2.43
C GLU A 107 -0.10 12.49 -2.40
N LEU A 108 -0.04 11.76 -3.52
CA LEU A 108 -0.53 10.38 -3.59
C LEU A 108 0.33 9.44 -2.74
N ALA A 109 1.65 9.62 -2.77
CA ALA A 109 2.56 8.85 -1.93
C ALA A 109 2.30 9.12 -0.44
N GLU A 110 2.08 10.39 -0.05
CA GLU A 110 1.79 10.75 1.34
C GLU A 110 0.48 10.13 1.85
N ILE A 111 -0.58 10.17 1.05
CA ILE A 111 -1.88 9.58 1.38
C ILE A 111 -1.76 8.07 1.60
N ASP A 112 -1.03 7.37 0.73
CA ASP A 112 -0.87 5.92 0.81
C ASP A 112 0.04 5.52 1.99
N LEU A 113 1.13 6.25 2.23
CA LEU A 113 1.99 6.07 3.39
C LEU A 113 1.21 6.27 4.71
N MET A 114 0.35 7.30 4.77
CA MET A 114 -0.51 7.53 5.93
C MET A 114 -1.48 6.36 6.16
N SER A 115 -2.10 5.88 5.08
CA SER A 115 -3.05 4.75 5.12
C SER A 115 -2.36 3.46 5.58
N LEU A 116 -1.14 3.18 5.09
CA LEU A 116 -0.33 2.07 5.58
C LEU A 116 0.07 2.25 7.05
N GLY A 117 0.42 3.45 7.48
CA GLY A 117 0.68 3.73 8.89
C GLY A 117 -0.53 3.43 9.79
N GLN A 118 -1.74 3.73 9.33
CA GLN A 118 -2.98 3.39 10.06
C GLN A 118 -3.21 1.86 10.14
N SER A 119 -2.87 1.13 9.07
CA SER A 119 -3.00 -0.32 9.01
C SER A 119 -2.19 -1.06 10.09
N ILE A 120 -1.12 -0.45 10.62
CA ILE A 120 -0.30 -1.03 11.70
C ILE A 120 -1.14 -1.44 12.91
N THR A 121 -2.14 -0.64 13.28
CA THR A 121 -2.99 -0.97 14.43
C THR A 121 -4.06 -2.02 14.12
N ALA A 122 -4.48 -2.12 12.86
CA ALA A 122 -5.49 -3.07 12.42
C ALA A 122 -4.89 -4.47 12.19
N SER A 123 -3.79 -4.54 11.44
CA SER A 123 -3.17 -5.78 10.96
C SER A 123 -1.63 -5.74 11.06
N PRO A 124 -1.04 -5.68 12.27
CA PRO A 124 0.40 -5.51 12.45
C PRO A 124 1.24 -6.65 11.85
N ASN A 125 0.74 -7.88 11.85
CA ASN A 125 1.44 -9.02 11.21
C ASN A 125 1.56 -8.83 9.69
N ILE A 126 0.45 -8.43 9.04
CA ILE A 126 0.42 -8.21 7.59
C ILE A 126 1.35 -7.05 7.24
N PHE A 127 1.28 -5.95 7.99
CA PHE A 127 2.15 -4.79 7.81
C PHE A 127 3.63 -5.18 7.86
N LEU A 128 4.06 -5.90 8.90
CA LEU A 128 5.46 -6.29 9.06
C LEU A 128 5.92 -7.26 7.97
N ASN A 129 5.07 -8.19 7.56
CA ASN A 129 5.40 -9.15 6.51
C ASN A 129 5.60 -8.44 5.16
N GLU A 130 4.68 -7.55 4.77
CA GLU A 130 4.81 -6.83 3.50
C GLU A 130 5.94 -5.79 3.54
N LEU A 131 6.15 -5.11 4.68
CA LEU A 131 7.31 -4.23 4.86
C LEU A 131 8.63 -5.00 4.76
N GLN A 132 8.72 -6.23 5.28
CA GLN A 132 9.92 -7.05 5.17
C GLN A 132 10.20 -7.46 3.72
N ARG A 133 9.15 -7.76 2.94
CA ARG A 133 9.27 -8.13 1.52
C ARG A 133 9.68 -6.96 0.63
N HIS A 134 9.19 -5.77 0.96
CA HIS A 134 9.42 -4.54 0.20
C HIS A 134 10.38 -3.59 0.92
N TYR A 135 11.22 -4.13 1.82
CA TYR A 135 12.07 -3.30 2.66
C TYR A 135 13.03 -2.46 1.80
N ASP A 136 13.69 -3.06 0.82
CA ASP A 136 14.66 -2.33 -0.01
C ASP A 136 13.98 -1.29 -0.93
N ASP A 137 12.72 -1.52 -1.31
CA ASP A 137 11.95 -0.61 -2.17
C ASP A 137 11.36 0.58 -1.40
N VAL A 138 11.00 0.37 -0.12
CA VAL A 138 10.23 1.32 0.69
C VAL A 138 11.05 1.92 1.85
N ALA A 139 12.19 1.33 2.22
CA ALA A 139 12.97 1.70 3.41
C ALA A 139 14.23 2.52 3.10
N SER A 140 14.15 3.47 2.16
CA SER A 140 15.02 4.65 2.34
C SER A 140 14.72 5.23 3.73
N ARG A 141 15.73 5.69 4.47
CA ARG A 141 15.57 6.12 5.87
C ARG A 141 14.44 7.14 6.04
N ASP A 142 14.28 8.03 5.06
CA ASP A 142 13.26 9.08 5.06
C ASP A 142 11.86 8.54 4.75
N ALA A 143 11.74 7.49 3.92
CA ALA A 143 10.46 6.86 3.63
C ALA A 143 9.93 6.05 4.82
N LEU A 144 10.80 5.46 5.64
CA LEU A 144 10.37 4.75 6.85
C LEU A 144 9.79 5.71 7.90
N ASP A 145 10.37 6.92 8.06
CA ASP A 145 9.80 7.98 8.91
C ASP A 145 8.38 8.32 8.45
N GLY A 146 8.20 8.60 7.16
CA GLY A 146 6.87 8.84 6.57
C GLY A 146 5.90 7.69 6.83
N LEU A 147 6.32 6.45 6.56
CA LEU A 147 5.47 5.27 6.67
C LEU A 147 4.93 5.02 8.09
N VAL A 148 5.79 5.10 9.11
CA VAL A 148 5.41 4.73 10.49
C VAL A 148 5.12 5.94 11.38
N GLY A 149 5.72 7.09 11.05
CA GLY A 149 5.66 8.35 11.78
C GLY A 149 4.56 9.30 11.33
N ASN A 150 4.11 9.22 10.06
CA ASN A 150 3.04 10.08 9.58
C ASN A 150 1.69 9.69 10.21
N VAL A 151 1.07 10.65 10.87
CA VAL A 151 -0.23 10.48 11.54
C VAL A 151 -1.35 11.21 10.80
N GLY A 152 -1.04 11.96 9.74
CA GLY A 152 -1.99 12.78 9.00
C GLY A 152 -2.01 14.25 9.42
N PRO A 153 -2.49 15.14 8.54
CA PRO A 153 -2.55 16.59 8.77
C PRO A 153 -3.48 16.97 9.92
N GLU A 154 -4.51 16.17 10.22
CA GLU A 154 -5.49 16.43 11.27
C GLU A 154 -4.90 16.39 12.69
N TYR A 155 -3.66 15.90 12.85
CA TYR A 155 -2.96 15.84 14.13
C TYR A 155 -1.68 16.68 14.16
N SER A 156 -1.36 17.47 13.13
CA SER A 156 -0.10 18.23 13.03
C SER A 156 0.20 19.04 14.31
N ASP A 157 -0.83 19.71 14.82
CA ASP A 157 -0.73 20.68 15.93
C ASP A 157 -0.99 20.04 17.30
N TRP A 158 -1.25 18.73 17.33
CA TRP A 158 -1.73 18.05 18.53
C TRP A 158 -0.67 17.07 19.04
N PHE A 159 0.48 17.59 19.49
CA PHE A 159 1.63 16.76 19.92
C PHE A 159 1.25 15.59 20.82
N VAL A 160 0.36 15.81 21.80
CA VAL A 160 -0.14 14.77 22.71
C VAL A 160 -0.89 13.66 21.96
N LYS A 161 -1.76 14.02 21.00
CA LYS A 161 -2.49 13.05 20.17
C LYS A 161 -1.53 12.27 19.27
N ARG A 162 -0.55 12.94 18.65
CA ARG A 162 0.48 12.29 17.82
C ARG A 162 1.23 11.23 18.61
N VAL A 163 1.73 11.58 19.80
CA VAL A 163 2.43 10.65 20.70
C VAL A 163 1.54 9.46 21.08
N ARG A 164 0.25 9.71 21.36
CA ARG A 164 -0.70 8.64 21.69
C ARG A 164 -0.88 7.65 20.53
N ILE A 165 -1.02 8.13 19.30
CA ILE A 165 -1.16 7.28 18.11
C ILE A 165 0.11 6.46 17.87
N LEU A 166 1.29 7.09 17.92
CA LEU A 166 2.56 6.37 17.75
C LEU A 166 2.79 5.32 18.84
N LYS A 167 2.40 5.61 20.09
CA LYS A 167 2.44 4.63 21.18
C LYS A 167 1.50 3.44 20.92
N LYS A 168 0.31 3.65 20.34
CA LYS A 168 -0.60 2.57 19.91
C LYS A 168 0.01 1.72 18.81
N ARG A 169 0.56 2.35 17.75
CA ARG A 169 1.28 1.65 16.67
C ARG A 169 2.41 0.79 17.23
N ARG A 170 3.24 1.37 18.11
CA ARG A 170 4.34 0.65 18.77
C ARG A 170 3.86 -0.55 19.58
N ALA A 171 2.74 -0.42 20.30
CA ALA A 171 2.16 -1.54 21.04
C ALA A 171 1.66 -2.66 20.12
N ALA A 172 1.02 -2.31 18.99
CA ALA A 172 0.58 -3.28 17.98
C ALA A 172 1.76 -4.03 17.33
N ILE A 173 2.84 -3.33 16.97
CA ILE A 173 4.06 -3.97 16.45
C ILE A 173 4.71 -4.89 17.49
N ARG A 174 4.70 -4.51 18.78
CA ARG A 174 5.23 -5.34 19.88
C ARG A 174 4.42 -6.60 20.12
N SER A 175 3.12 -6.62 19.82
CA SER A 175 2.27 -7.79 20.07
C SER A 175 2.48 -8.92 19.05
N VAL A 176 3.10 -8.63 17.90
CA VAL A 176 3.49 -9.63 16.90
C VAL A 176 4.56 -10.54 17.48
N LYS A 177 4.27 -11.85 17.59
CA LYS A 177 5.16 -12.86 18.18
C LYS A 177 5.95 -13.69 17.16
N ASP A 178 5.71 -13.48 15.86
CA ASP A 178 6.37 -14.23 14.79
C ASP A 178 7.91 -14.05 14.84
N PRO A 179 8.68 -15.14 14.98
CA PRO A 179 10.14 -15.09 14.97
C PRO A 179 10.75 -14.59 13.66
N GLU A 180 10.14 -14.91 12.51
CA GLU A 180 10.68 -14.52 11.19
C GLU A 180 10.65 -13.01 10.98
N LEU A 181 9.70 -12.33 11.64
CA LEU A 181 9.52 -10.89 11.60
C LEU A 181 10.32 -10.14 12.68
N GLN A 182 11.16 -10.84 13.47
CA GLN A 182 11.83 -10.23 14.62
C GLN A 182 12.75 -9.05 14.23
N ASN A 183 13.45 -9.17 13.10
CA ASN A 183 14.37 -8.10 12.66
C ASN A 183 13.59 -6.85 12.24
N ILE A 184 12.62 -7.00 11.34
CA ILE A 184 11.82 -5.87 10.86
C ILE A 184 11.02 -5.22 12.00
N ARG A 185 10.52 -6.03 12.94
CA ARG A 185 9.85 -5.55 14.16
C ARG A 185 10.77 -4.66 14.99
N LYS A 186 12.04 -5.02 15.17
CA LYS A 186 13.02 -4.19 15.91
C LYS A 186 13.25 -2.85 15.20
N ILE A 187 13.40 -2.87 13.89
CA ILE A 187 13.59 -1.66 13.07
C ILE A 187 12.41 -0.70 13.23
N VAL A 188 11.19 -1.18 13.04
CA VAL A 188 9.96 -0.38 13.16
C VAL A 188 9.78 0.15 14.60
N ILE A 189 10.05 -0.66 15.62
CA ILE A 189 9.97 -0.20 17.02
C ILE A 189 10.99 0.90 17.29
N ASN A 190 12.21 0.78 16.76
CA ASN A 190 13.24 1.80 16.92
C ASN A 190 12.80 3.11 16.28
N GLU A 191 12.29 3.08 15.05
CA GLU A 191 11.79 4.27 14.35
C GLU A 191 10.65 4.94 15.13
N LEU A 192 9.64 4.18 15.54
CA LEU A 192 8.52 4.70 16.35
C LEU A 192 9.02 5.34 17.67
N ASN A 193 10.04 4.79 18.31
CA ASN A 193 10.62 5.39 19.51
C ASN A 193 11.35 6.70 19.22
N GLN A 194 12.03 6.82 18.06
CA GLN A 194 12.69 8.05 17.65
C GLN A 194 11.66 9.15 17.39
N GLN A 195 10.58 8.83 16.65
CA GLN A 195 9.49 9.76 16.38
C GLN A 195 8.77 10.24 17.65
N ILE A 196 8.47 9.33 18.59
CA ILE A 196 7.90 9.70 19.89
C ILE A 196 8.83 10.67 20.65
N LYS A 197 10.13 10.36 20.73
CA LYS A 197 11.10 11.23 21.42
C LYS A 197 11.24 12.60 20.76
N LYS A 198 11.24 12.67 19.43
CA LYS A 198 11.29 13.92 18.66
C LYS A 198 10.12 14.83 19.05
N ILE A 199 8.91 14.29 19.04
CA ILE A 199 7.70 15.04 19.40
C ILE A 199 7.70 15.45 20.88
N GLU A 200 8.07 14.54 21.79
CA GLU A 200 8.11 14.86 23.23
C GLU A 200 9.14 15.96 23.56
N ARG A 201 10.22 16.09 22.78
CA ARG A 201 11.18 17.21 22.90
C ARG A 201 10.57 18.52 22.41
N SER A 202 9.92 18.53 21.26
CA SER A 202 9.23 19.72 20.73
C SER A 202 8.19 20.24 21.73
N LEU A 203 7.37 19.36 22.30
CA LEU A 203 6.38 19.72 23.31
C LEU A 203 7.01 20.39 24.54
N LYS A 204 8.14 19.88 25.03
CA LYS A 204 8.84 20.49 26.17
C LYS A 204 9.41 21.87 25.85
N ALA A 205 9.92 22.06 24.63
CA ALA A 205 10.47 23.33 24.19
C ALA A 205 9.40 24.42 24.06
N GLU A 206 8.17 24.06 23.65
CA GLU A 206 7.04 25.01 23.58
C GLU A 206 6.45 25.37 24.95
N MET A 207 6.63 24.51 25.95
CA MET A 207 6.14 24.73 27.31
C MET A 207 7.15 25.46 28.23
N SER A 208 8.39 25.65 27.77
CA SER A 208 9.47 26.32 28.53
C SER A 208 9.58 27.78 28.12
#